data_AF-A0A954BMU2-F1
#
_entry.id   AF-A0A954BMU2-F1
#
_cell.length_a   1.000
_cell.length_b   1.000
_cell.length_c   1.000
_cell.angle_alpha   90.00
_cell.angle_beta   90.00
_cell.angle_gamma   90.00
#
_symmetry.space_group_name_H-M   'P 1'
#
loop_
_entity.id
_entity.type
_entity.pdbx_description
1 polymer ?
#
loop_
_entity_poly.entity_id
_entity_poly.type
_entity_poly.pdbx_seq_one_letter_code
_entity_poly.pdbx_strand_id
1 'polypeptide(L)' 'MIICVCNAINCKSVRAAVEAGADSPKAVQAHHGCKFQCGKCRPSIGEMISEALFERDPSPALVPAE' A
#
# COMPACT_ATOMS: atom_id res chain seq x y z
N MET A 1 -1.74 9.41 -9.37
CA MET A 1 -0.77 10.25 -8.61
C MET A 1 0.53 9.48 -8.43
N ILE A 2 1.68 10.16 -8.49
CA ILE A 2 2.99 9.56 -8.15
C ILE A 2 3.10 9.45 -6.63
N ILE A 3 3.46 8.27 -6.14
CA ILE A 3 3.66 7.99 -4.71
C ILE A 3 5.15 7.99 -4.38
N CYS A 4 5.98 7.35 -5.20
CA CYS A 4 7.43 7.37 -5.07
C CYS A 4 8.07 8.07 -6.28
N VAL A 5 8.56 9.30 -6.09
CA VAL A 5 9.28 10.03 -7.15
C VAL A 5 10.60 9.35 -7.50
N CYS A 6 11.34 8.86 -6.50
CA CYS A 6 12.63 8.20 -6.68
C CYS A 6 12.60 6.99 -7.63
N ASN A 7 11.52 6.20 -7.58
CA ASN A 7 11.40 4.96 -8.34
C ASN A 7 10.23 5.01 -9.35
N ALA A 8 9.67 6.19 -9.61
CA ALA A 8 8.53 6.39 -10.51
C ALA A 8 7.31 5.48 -10.23
N ILE A 9 7.02 5.17 -8.97
CA ILE A 9 5.88 4.33 -8.58
C ILE A 9 4.66 5.22 -8.34
N ASN A 10 3.56 4.90 -9.02
CA ASN A 10 2.29 5.61 -8.90
C ASN A 10 1.25 4.80 -8.10
N CYS A 11 0.09 5.40 -7.80
CA CYS A 11 -0.97 4.73 -7.05
C CYS A 11 -1.39 3.38 -7.64
N LYS A 12 -1.50 3.28 -8.97
CA LYS A 12 -1.89 2.03 -9.65
C LYS A 12 -0.83 0.95 -9.43
N SER A 13 0.45 1.31 -9.51
CA SER A 13 1.57 0.40 -9.22
C SER A 13 1.61 -0.06 -7.77
N VAL A 14 1.24 0.81 -6.81
CA VAL A 14 1.11 0.41 -5.40
C VAL A 14 -0.04 -0.58 -5.23
N ARG A 15 -1.23 -0.27 -5.75
CA ARG A 15 -2.40 -1.17 -5.68
C ARG A 15 -2.14 -2.53 -6.32
N ALA A 16 -1.52 -2.56 -7.51
CA ALA A 16 -1.14 -3.81 -8.16
C ALA A 16 -0.19 -4.68 -7.30
N ALA A 17 0.76 -4.04 -6.60
CA ALA A 17 1.64 -4.76 -5.68
C ALA A 17 0.88 -5.34 -4.48
N VAL A 18 -0.08 -4.59 -3.92
CA VAL A 18 -0.94 -5.05 -2.80
C VAL A 18 -1.87 -6.19 -3.25
N GLU A 19 -2.45 -6.08 -4.44
CA GLU A 19 -3.25 -7.15 -5.04
C GLU A 19 -2.44 -8.44 -5.20
N ALA A 20 -1.17 -8.30 -5.59
CA ALA A 20 -0.18 -9.38 -5.67
C ALA A 20 0.38 -9.84 -4.31
N GLY A 21 -0.10 -9.30 -3.19
CA GLY A 21 0.23 -9.76 -1.83
C GLY A 21 1.25 -8.91 -1.07
N ALA A 22 1.64 -7.72 -1.55
CA ALA A 22 2.48 -6.82 -0.77
C ALA A 22 1.72 -6.26 0.44
N ASP A 23 2.26 -6.52 1.64
CA ASP A 23 1.69 -6.14 2.94
C ASP A 23 2.45 -5.00 3.62
N SER A 24 3.53 -4.51 3.01
CA SER A 24 4.36 -3.45 3.58
C SER A 24 4.96 -2.54 2.50
N PRO A 25 5.34 -1.29 2.83
CA PRO A 25 6.00 -0.41 1.86
C PRO A 25 7.30 -1.01 1.29
N LYS A 26 8.01 -1.82 2.08
CA LYS A 26 9.20 -2.54 1.61
C LYS A 26 8.83 -3.63 0.60
N ALA A 27 7.76 -4.39 0.84
CA ALA A 27 7.26 -5.38 -0.09
C ALA A 27 6.81 -4.74 -1.41
N VAL A 28 6.17 -3.56 -1.37
CA VAL A 28 5.82 -2.79 -2.57
C VAL A 28 7.06 -2.43 -3.39
N GLN A 29 8.12 -1.92 -2.75
CA GLN A 29 9.38 -1.64 -3.45
C GLN A 29 9.98 -2.89 -4.07
N ALA A 30 10.01 -4.00 -3.31
CA ALA A 30 10.57 -5.27 -3.76
C ALA A 30 9.79 -5.87 -4.95
N HIS A 31 8.45 -5.71 -4.96
CA HIS A 31 7.60 -6.14 -6.07
C HIS A 31 8.00 -5.46 -7.40
N HIS A 32 8.43 -4.19 -7.35
CA HIS A 32 8.93 -3.44 -8.51
C HIS A 32 10.46 -3.57 -8.70
N GLY A 33 11.13 -4.52 -8.03
CA GLY A 33 12.58 -4.71 -8.11
C GLY A 33 13.41 -3.55 -7.55
N CYS A 34 12.78 -2.68 -6.76
CA CYS A 34 13.38 -1.44 -6.28
C CYS A 34 13.76 -1.50 -4.79
N LYS A 35 14.61 -0.57 -4.37
CA LYS A 35 14.90 -0.28 -2.95
C LYS A 35 14.52 1.16 -2.63
N PHE A 36 14.31 1.48 -1.36
CA PHE A 36 14.07 2.87 -0.98
C PHE A 36 15.33 3.71 -1.20
N GLN A 37 15.16 4.92 -1.76
CA GLN A 37 16.21 5.94 -1.79
C GLN A 37 16.04 6.91 -0.62
N CYS A 38 14.96 7.71 -0.61
CA CYS A 38 14.71 8.71 0.45
C CYS A 38 13.66 8.29 1.48
N GLY A 39 12.83 7.28 1.19
CA GLY A 39 11.81 6.74 2.09
C GLY A 39 10.58 7.63 2.33
N LYS A 40 10.50 8.84 1.75
CA LYS A 40 9.38 9.78 1.98
C LYS A 40 8.00 9.26 1.58
N CYS A 41 7.96 8.27 0.68
CA CYS A 41 6.72 7.63 0.23
C CYS A 41 6.16 6.58 1.21
N ARG A 42 6.94 6.16 2.22
CA ARG A 42 6.54 5.11 3.18
C ARG A 42 5.18 5.35 3.85
N PRO A 43 4.88 6.54 4.42
CA PRO A 43 3.58 6.77 5.05
C PRO A 43 2.42 6.62 4.06
N SER A 44 2.51 7.24 2.88
CA SER A 44 1.47 7.15 1.85
C SER A 44 1.27 5.74 1.31
N ILE A 45 2.36 4.97 1.11
CA ILE A 45 2.23 3.56 0.72
C ILE A 45 1.58 2.76 1.86
N GLY A 46 1.93 3.02 3.12
CA GLY A 46 1.35 2.36 4.28
C GLY A 46 -0.16 2.59 4.41
N GLU A 47 -0.61 3.84 4.23
CA GLU A 47 -2.03 4.19 4.20
C GLU A 47 -2.78 3.41 3.12
N MET A 48 -2.27 3.40 1.88
CA MET A 48 -2.88 2.66 0.78
C MET A 48 -2.95 1.14 1.02
N ILE A 49 -1.98 0.58 1.73
CA ILE A 49 -2.00 -0.85 2.12
C ILE A 49 -3.11 -1.07 3.15
N SER A 50 -3.15 -0.25 4.21
CA SER A 50 -4.17 -0.36 5.26
C SER A 50 -5.59 -0.24 4.70
N GLU A 51 -5.82 0.73 3.81
CA GLU A 51 -7.10 0.90 3.11
C GLU A 51 -7.46 -0.37 2.32
N ALA A 52 -6.54 -0.86 1.48
CA ALA A 52 -6.81 -2.03 0.66
C ALA A 52 -7.02 -3.33 1.47
N LEU A 53 -6.38 -3.47 2.63
CA LEU A 53 -6.60 -4.60 3.53
C LEU A 53 -7.93 -4.49 4.28
N PHE A 54 -8.34 -3.28 4.65
CA PHE A 54 -9.66 -3.02 5.24
C PHE A 54 -10.79 -3.27 4.24
N GLU A 55 -10.62 -2.86 2.99
CA GLU A 55 -11.60 -3.09 1.90
C GLU A 55 -11.73 -4.58 1.52
N ARG A 56 -10.66 -5.36 1.68
CA ARG A 56 -10.64 -6.80 1.36
C ARG A 56 -11.37 -7.66 2.39
N ASP A 57 -11.52 -7.19 3.63
CA ASP A 57 -12.28 -7.87 4.68
C ASP A 57 -13.55 -7.06 5.02
N PRO A 58 -14.64 -7.20 4.24
CA PRO A 58 -15.92 -6.58 4.57
C PRO A 58 -16.65 -7.44 5.63
N SER A 59 -15.98 -7.86 6.71
CA SER A 59 -16.69 -8.53 7.80
C SER A 59 -17.61 -7.50 8.48
N PRO A 60 -18.95 -7.69 8.49
CA PRO A 60 -19.88 -6.77 9.12
C PRO A 60 -19.86 -7.03 10.63
N ALA A 61 -18.83 -6.56 11.33
CA ALA A 61 -18.71 -6.86 12.76
C ALA A 61 -18.09 -5.73 13.59
N LEU A 62 -18.51 -4.49 13.35
CA LEU A 62 -18.44 -3.44 14.38
C LEU A 62 -19.66 -2.53 14.28
N VAL A 63 -20.84 -3.09 14.58
CA VAL A 63 -21.95 -2.29 15.13
C VAL A 63 -21.70 -2.17 16.64
N PRO A 64 -21.46 -0.97 17.19
CA PRO A 64 -21.49 -0.80 18.64
C PRO A 64 -22.93 -1.05 19.10
N ALA A 65 -23.11 -2.00 20.03
CA ALA A 65 -24.36 -2.10 20.75
C ALA A 65 -24.49 -0.86 21.65
N GLU A 66 -25.55 -0.07 21.42
CA GLU A 66 -26.06 0.91 22.39
C GLU A 66 -26.61 0.21 23.64
#